data_AF-A0A7X4FJ39-F1
#
_entry.id   AF-A0A7X4FJ39-F1
#
_cell.length_a   1.000
_cell.length_b   1.000
_cell.length_c   1.000
_cell.angle_alpha   90.00
_cell.angle_beta   90.00
_cell.angle_gamma   90.00
#
_symmetry.space_group_name_H-M   'P 1'
#
loop_
_entity.id
_entity.type
_entity.pdbx_description
1 polymer ?
#
loop_
_entity_poly.entity_id
_entity_poly.type
_entity_poly.pdbx_seq_one_letter_code
_entity_poly.pdbx_strand_id
1 'polypeptide(L)' 'MKTERWTIPGIIKDGVVVPQSNTPLPNGIYVDILIRPVDMTPELKSELDQWDKASDEAWTLIDQWEAEER' A
#
# COMPACT_ATOMS: atom_id res chain seq x y z
N MET A 1 3.88 -15.25 27.97
CA MET A 1 3.95 -13.87 28.51
C MET A 1 3.20 -12.98 27.55
N LYS A 2 2.24 -12.16 28.00
CA LYS A 2 1.63 -11.14 27.16
C LYS A 2 2.67 -10.06 26.94
N THR A 3 3.21 -9.95 25.74
CA THR A 3 4.05 -8.81 25.37
C THR A 3 3.15 -7.57 25.44
N GLU A 4 3.38 -6.69 26.41
CA GLU A 4 2.70 -5.39 26.42
C GLU A 4 3.12 -4.66 25.15
N ARG A 5 2.16 -4.51 24.23
CA ARG A 5 2.36 -3.76 23.00
C ARG A 5 2.06 -2.30 23.29
N TRP A 6 3.08 -1.47 23.26
CA TRP A 6 2.93 -0.03 23.24
C TRP A 6 2.92 0.45 21.80
N THR A 7 1.89 1.21 21.42
CA THR A 7 1.82 1.84 20.10
C THR A 7 2.27 3.28 20.23
N ILE A 8 3.34 3.64 19.52
CA ILE A 8 3.84 5.02 19.46
C ILE A 8 3.43 5.60 18.10
N PRO A 9 2.51 6.57 18.06
CA PRO A 9 2.16 7.23 16.80
C PRO A 9 3.36 8.02 16.29
N GLY A 10 3.61 7.91 14.99
CA GLY A 10 4.67 8.62 14.30
C GLY A 10 4.22 9.07 12.92
N ILE A 11 4.89 10.08 12.38
CA ILE A 11 4.72 10.55 11.01
C ILE A 11 6.01 10.34 10.23
N ILE A 12 5.90 10.29 8.91
CA ILE A 12 7.08 10.33 8.04
C ILE A 12 7.47 11.79 7.81
N LYS A 13 8.71 12.15 8.11
CA LYS A 13 9.33 13.42 7.76
C LYS A 13 10.67 13.16 7.10
N ASP A 14 10.85 13.63 5.87
CA ASP A 14 12.06 13.45 5.07
C ASP A 14 12.51 11.98 4.97
N GLY A 15 11.55 11.06 4.85
CA GLY A 15 11.80 9.62 4.78
C GLY A 15 12.11 8.94 6.13
N VAL A 16 12.07 9.67 7.25
CA VAL A 16 12.33 9.15 8.59
C VAL A 16 11.05 9.11 9.42
N VAL A 17 10.85 8.04 10.19
CA VAL A 17 9.74 7.95 11.16
C VAL A 17 10.06 8.84 12.36
N VAL A 18 9.21 9.83 12.61
CA VAL A 18 9.31 10.76 13.74
C VAL A 18 8.14 10.51 14.70
N PRO A 19 8.39 10.07 15.95
CA PRO A 19 7.36 9.95 16.97
C PRO A 19 6.65 11.29 17.22
N GLN A 20 5.33 11.27 17.35
CA GLN A 20 4.54 12.46 17.66
C GLN A 20 4.42 12.73 19.16
N SER A 21 4.74 11.74 20.00
CA SER A 21 4.76 11.90 21.46
C SER A 21 6.18 12.01 21.99
N ASN A 22 6.36 12.83 23.00
CA ASN A 22 7.60 12.89 23.80
C ASN A 22 7.61 11.79 24.89
N THR A 23 6.98 10.64 24.63
CA THR A 23 6.94 9.55 25.60
C THR A 23 8.37 8.99 25.75
N PRO A 24 8.99 9.08 26.94
CA PRO A 24 10.34 8.55 27.13
C PRO A 24 10.32 7.04 27.00
N LEU A 25 11.16 6.51 26.10
CA LEU A 25 11.33 5.08 25.94
C LEU A 25 12.48 4.58 26.82
N PRO A 26 12.38 3.38 27.40
CA PRO A 26 13.48 2.82 28.17
C PRO A 26 14.73 2.67 27.30
N ASN A 27 15.90 2.82 27.90
CA ASN A 27 17.16 2.63 27.18
C ASN A 27 17.37 1.14 26.86
N GLY A 28 17.85 0.85 25.66
CA GLY A 28 18.23 -0.50 25.24
C GLY A 28 17.09 -1.42 24.80
N ILE A 29 15.86 -0.91 24.61
CA ILE A 29 14.77 -1.74 24.07
C ILE A 29 14.93 -1.93 22.57
N TYR A 30 14.52 -3.10 22.08
CA TYR A 30 14.29 -3.35 20.67
C TYR A 30 12.92 -2.80 20.27
N VAL A 31 12.86 -2.14 19.10
CA VAL A 31 11.63 -1.58 18.55
C VAL A 31 11.38 -2.14 17.15
N ASP A 32 10.14 -2.52 16.89
CA ASP A 32 9.67 -2.89 15.56
C ASP A 32 8.81 -1.75 14.99
N ILE A 33 9.09 -1.34 13.75
CA ILE A 33 8.24 -0.39 13.02
C ILE A 33 7.28 -1.19 12.16
N LEU A 34 6.00 -1.17 12.54
CA LEU A 34 4.96 -1.84 11.76
C LEU A 34 4.40 -0.89 10.71
N ILE A 35 4.82 -1.06 9.45
CA ILE A 35 4.24 -0.34 8.32
C ILE A 35 2.94 -1.06 7.93
N ARG A 36 1.80 -0.39 8.13
CA ARG A 36 0.53 -0.91 7.62
C ARG A 36 0.42 -0.60 6.12
N PRO A 37 -0.14 -1.52 5.31
CA PRO A 37 -0.51 -1.18 3.94
C PRO A 37 -1.44 0.04 3.98
N VAL A 38 -1.23 0.97 3.06
CA VAL A 38 -2.17 2.06 2.85
C VAL A 38 -3.43 1.43 2.27
N ASP A 39 -4.57 1.64 2.93
CA ASP A 39 -5.84 1.18 2.38
C ASP A 39 -6.03 1.84 1.01
N MET A 40 -6.14 1.00 -0.03
CA MET A 40 -6.48 1.47 -1.37
C MET A 40 -7.87 2.08 -1.28
N THR A 41 -8.00 3.36 -1.60
CA THR A 41 -9.31 4.02 -1.52
C THR A 41 -10.27 3.37 -2.52
N PRO A 42 -11.58 3.33 -2.22
CA PRO A 42 -12.58 2.78 -3.15
C PRO A 42 -12.50 3.42 -4.54
N GLU A 43 -12.19 4.72 -4.60
CA GLU A 43 -12.07 5.49 -5.83
C GLU A 43 -10.86 5.01 -6.65
N LEU A 44 -9.69 4.87 -6.02
CA LEU A 44 -8.48 4.39 -6.68
C LEU A 44 -8.66 2.95 -7.19
N LYS A 45 -9.34 2.11 -6.41
CA LYS A 45 -9.66 0.74 -6.85
C LYS A 45 -10.58 0.74 -8.08
N SER A 46 -11.62 1.57 -8.07
CA SER A 46 -12.53 1.70 -9.22
C SER A 46 -11.83 2.19 -10.48
N GLU A 47 -10.86 3.12 -10.35
CA GLU A 47 -10.07 3.56 -11.50
C GLU A 47 -9.24 2.40 -12.06
N LEU A 48 -8.54 1.66 -11.19
CA LEU A 48 -7.73 0.51 -11.61
C LEU A 48 -8.57 -0.59 -12.28
N ASP A 49 -9.75 -0.90 -11.75
CA ASP A 49 -10.66 -1.89 -12.34
C ASP A 49 -11.12 -1.48 -13.76
N GLN A 50 -11.31 -0.17 -14.01
CA GLN A 50 -11.64 0.33 -15.35
C GLN A 50 -10.44 0.22 -16.31
N TRP A 51 -9.23 0.46 -15.82
CA TRP A 51 -8.00 0.27 -16.60
C TRP A 51 -7.79 -1.20 -16.97
N ASP A 52 -8.00 -2.13 -16.05
CA ASP A 52 -7.88 -3.57 -16.32
C ASP A 52 -8.90 -4.00 -17.39
N LYS A 53 -10.16 -3.58 -17.24
CA LYS A 53 -11.20 -3.89 -18.22
C LYS A 53 -10.89 -3.34 -19.61
N ALA A 54 -10.46 -2.08 -19.71
CA ALA A 54 -10.10 -1.47 -20.99
C ALA A 54 -8.90 -2.19 -21.64
N SER A 55 -7.97 -2.69 -20.83
CA SER A 55 -6.82 -3.47 -21.30
C SER A 55 -7.25 -4.81 -21.88
N ASP A 56 -8.13 -5.55 -21.18
CA ASP A 56 -8.67 -6.83 -21.65
C ASP A 56 -9.46 -6.66 -22.97
N GLU A 57 -10.24 -5.59 -23.08
CA GLU A 57 -10.97 -5.25 -24.32
C GLU A 57 -10.00 -4.94 -25.47
N ALA A 58 -8.92 -4.20 -25.21
CA ALA A 58 -7.90 -3.90 -26.22
C ALA A 58 -7.17 -5.15 -26.70
N TRP A 59 -6.81 -6.06 -25.79
CA TRP A 59 -6.19 -7.34 -26.16
C TRP A 59 -7.13 -8.21 -27.00
N THR A 60 -8.40 -8.28 -26.63
CA THR A 60 -9.42 -9.03 -27.39
C THR A 60 -9.56 -8.52 -28.83
N LEU A 61 -9.45 -7.21 -29.06
CA LEU A 61 -9.49 -6.62 -30.40
C LEU A 61 -8.24 -6.97 -31.21
N ILE A 62 -7.07 -6.99 -30.59
CA ILE A 62 -5.81 -7.41 -31.24
C ILE A 62 -5.92 -8.87 -31.71
N ASP A 63 -6.39 -9.77 -30.84
CA ASP A 63 -6.57 -11.19 -31.19
C ASP A 63 -7.55 -11.38 -32.37
N GLN A 64 -8.61 -10.56 -32.44
CA GLN A 64 -9.56 -10.59 -33.56
C GLN A 64 -8.93 -10.14 -34.87
N TRP A 65 -8.15 -9.05 -34.85
CA TRP A 65 -7.47 -8.56 -36.04
C TRP A 65 -6.39 -9.54 -36.54
N GLU A 66 -5.64 -10.18 -35.65
CA GLU A 66 -4.67 -11.22 -36.03
C GLU A 66 -5.33 -12.47 -36.63
N ALA A 67 -6.56 -12.79 -36.20
CA ALA A 67 -7.32 -13.91 -36.76
C ALA A 67 -7.91 -13.60 -38.14
N GLU A 68 -8.25 -12.34 -38.44
CA GLU A 68 -8.78 -11.89 -39.74
C GLU A 68 -7.68 -11.72 -40.82
N GLU A 69 -6.44 -11.45 -40.43
CA GLU A 69 -5.29 -11.34 -41.36
C GLU A 69 -4.66 -12.69 -41.76
N ARG A 70 -5.20 -13.82 -41.26
CA ARG A 70 -4.69 -15.18 -41.50
C ARG A 70 -5.52 -15.98 -42.50
#